data_AF-A0A932RL26-F1
#
_entry.id   AF-A0A932RL26-F1
#
_cell.length_a   1.000
_cell.length_b   1.000
_cell.length_c   1.000
_cell.angle_alpha   90.00
_cell.angle_beta   90.00
_cell.angle_gamma   90.00
#
_symmetry.space_group_name_H-M   'P 1'
#
loop_
_entity.id
_entity.type
_entity.pdbx_description
1 polymer ?
#
loop_
_entity_poly.entity_id
_entity_poly.type
_entity_poly.pdbx_seq_one_letter_code
_entity_poly.pdbx_strand_id
1 'polypeptide(L)'
;MTDNLDSHLTRAWNARWNQDQVLWRIFGAFWPTNAILLAALFRTGGAVVPWKLAVVTCGAGVFIAAVWFLIQWRAIVNIERLEKTAAKLERQVLQSDAAKYGLSPEVNTEDRAQDRPRLTARRVVPVCIIIVGLAWLIGLSLSLFCLPAA
;
A
#
# COMPACT_ATOMS: atom_id res chain seq x y z
N MET A 1 0.72 32.32 20.38
CA MET A 1 -0.15 31.11 20.37
C MET A 1 -0.04 30.31 19.06
N THR A 2 0.50 30.90 17.99
CA THR A 2 0.65 30.34 16.64
C THR A 2 1.83 29.37 16.51
N ASP A 3 2.90 29.52 17.30
CA ASP A 3 4.07 28.62 17.31
C ASP A 3 3.72 27.14 17.58
N ASN A 4 2.67 26.88 18.37
CA ASN A 4 2.22 25.52 18.63
C ASN A 4 1.57 24.91 17.39
N LEU A 5 0.77 25.68 16.65
CA LEU A 5 -0.03 25.18 15.53
C LEU A 5 0.84 24.81 14.32
N ASP A 6 1.87 25.62 14.06
CA ASP A 6 2.88 25.35 13.03
C ASP A 6 3.65 24.05 13.35
N SER A 7 4.04 23.85 14.62
CA SER A 7 4.71 22.62 15.06
C SER A 7 3.84 21.36 14.88
N HIS A 8 2.52 21.48 15.09
CA HIS A 8 1.59 20.38 14.89
C HIS A 8 1.40 20.03 13.41
N LEU A 9 1.38 21.04 12.54
CA LEU A 9 1.37 20.84 11.08
C LEU A 9 2.62 20.12 10.59
N THR A 10 3.81 20.57 10.99
CA THR A 10 5.07 19.93 10.60
C THR A 10 5.11 18.47 11.06
N ARG A 11 4.66 18.20 12.29
CA ARG A 11 4.56 16.82 12.81
C ARG A 11 3.59 15.97 12.00
N ALA A 12 2.42 16.50 11.63
CA ALA A 12 1.43 15.79 10.81
C ALA A 12 1.98 15.49 9.40
N TRP A 13 2.70 16.43 8.80
CA TRP A 13 3.31 16.24 7.48
C TRP A 13 4.44 15.22 7.49
N ASN A 14 5.32 15.28 8.49
CA ASN A 14 6.38 14.30 8.68
C ASN A 14 5.81 12.89 8.93
N ALA A 15 4.73 12.78 9.70
CA ALA A 15 4.05 11.50 9.91
C ALA A 15 3.48 10.94 8.59
N ARG A 16 2.85 11.78 7.75
CA ARG A 16 2.36 11.39 6.42
C ARG A 16 3.50 10.89 5.54
N TRP A 17 4.60 11.64 5.45
CA TRP A 17 5.76 11.28 4.63
C TRP A 17 6.38 9.96 5.05
N ASN A 18 6.57 9.76 6.36
CA ASN A 18 7.10 8.51 6.90
C ASN A 18 6.19 7.31 6.57
N GLN A 19 4.88 7.49 6.64
CA GLN A 19 3.93 6.42 6.28
C GLN A 19 3.98 6.08 4.78
N ASP A 20 4.14 7.07 3.91
CA ASP A 20 4.29 6.86 2.46
C ASP A 20 5.59 6.10 2.13
N GLN A 21 6.70 6.46 2.77
CA GLN A 21 7.95 5.72 2.65
C GLN A 21 7.83 4.27 3.13
N VAL A 22 7.15 4.04 4.25
CA VAL A 22 6.87 2.69 4.76
C VAL A 22 6.04 1.90 3.75
N LEU A 23 5.01 2.49 3.15
CA LEU A 23 4.19 1.86 2.12
C LEU A 23 5.04 1.44 0.91
N TRP A 24 5.92 2.33 0.42
CA TRP A 24 6.82 2.03 -0.70
C TRP A 24 7.85 0.94 -0.37
N ARG A 25 8.41 0.94 0.85
CA ARG A 25 9.34 -0.11 1.30
C ARG A 25 8.64 -1.47 1.36
N ILE A 26 7.45 -1.52 1.93
CA ILE A 26 6.62 -2.73 2.02
C ILE A 26 6.23 -3.20 0.62
N PHE A 27 5.87 -2.30 -0.29
CA PHE A 27 5.60 -2.65 -1.68
C PHE A 27 6.85 -3.18 -2.40
N GLY A 28 8.00 -2.57 -2.20
CA GLY A 28 9.27 -3.01 -2.78
C GLY A 28 9.67 -4.42 -2.32
N ALA A 29 9.47 -4.76 -1.05
CA ALA A 29 9.79 -6.08 -0.50
C ALA A 29 8.82 -7.20 -0.92
N PHE A 30 7.62 -6.85 -1.41
CA PHE A 30 6.64 -7.82 -1.90
C PHE A 30 7.16 -8.64 -3.09
N TRP A 31 7.72 -7.95 -4.09
CA TRP A 31 8.21 -8.56 -5.32
C TRP A 31 9.32 -9.59 -5.13
N PRO A 32 10.42 -9.30 -4.40
CA PRO A 32 11.47 -10.30 -4.17
C PRO A 32 10.95 -11.49 -3.36
N THR A 33 10.03 -11.29 -2.41
CA THR A 33 9.41 -12.41 -1.68
C THR A 33 8.69 -13.37 -2.61
N ASN A 34 7.90 -12.84 -3.56
CA ASN A 34 7.22 -13.67 -4.57
C ASN A 34 8.21 -14.31 -5.55
N ALA A 35 9.28 -13.60 -5.94
CA ALA A 35 10.31 -14.15 -6.80
C ALA A 35 11.03 -15.34 -6.15
N ILE A 36 11.29 -15.28 -4.83
CA ILE A 36 11.90 -16.38 -4.08
C ILE A 36 10.96 -17.60 -4.04
N LEU A 37 9.65 -17.39 -3.82
CA LEU A 37 8.67 -18.49 -3.86
C LEU A 37 8.61 -19.16 -5.24
N LEU A 38 8.61 -18.35 -6.31
CA LEU A 38 8.65 -18.88 -7.68
C LEU A 38 9.95 -19.64 -7.93
N ALA A 39 11.10 -19.10 -7.53
CA ALA A 39 12.38 -19.78 -7.65
C ALA A 39 12.38 -21.11 -6.88
N ALA A 40 11.75 -21.16 -5.70
CA ALA A 40 11.59 -22.39 -4.93
C ALA A 40 10.71 -23.42 -5.66
N LEU A 41 9.63 -22.98 -6.31
CA LEU A 41 8.74 -23.84 -7.10
C LEU A 41 9.48 -24.51 -8.28
N PHE A 42 10.39 -23.78 -8.94
CA PHE A 42 11.13 -24.26 -10.10
C PHE A 42 12.51 -24.85 -9.80
N ARG A 43 12.92 -24.90 -8.52
CA ARG A 43 14.27 -25.33 -8.11
C ARG A 43 14.57 -26.79 -8.44
N THR A 44 13.56 -27.64 -8.56
CA THR A 44 13.75 -29.09 -8.70
C THR A 44 14.29 -29.52 -10.06
N GLY A 45 14.36 -28.65 -11.07
CA GLY A 45 14.98 -28.91 -12.38
C GLY A 45 14.32 -30.01 -13.23
N GLY A 46 13.42 -30.81 -12.66
CA GLY A 46 12.62 -31.81 -13.37
C GLY A 46 11.47 -31.20 -14.15
N ALA A 47 11.01 -31.90 -15.19
CA ALA A 47 9.93 -31.47 -16.06
C ALA A 47 8.56 -31.34 -15.35
N VAL A 48 8.41 -31.97 -14.17
CA VAL A 48 7.18 -31.93 -13.37
C VAL A 48 7.53 -31.53 -11.93
N VAL A 49 6.87 -30.48 -11.43
CA VAL A 49 7.01 -30.04 -10.04
C VAL A 49 6.30 -31.06 -9.14
N PRO A 50 6.94 -31.55 -8.06
CA PRO A 50 6.28 -32.44 -7.11
C PRO A 50 5.03 -31.76 -6.50
N TRP A 51 3.89 -32.44 -6.52
CA TRP A 51 2.61 -31.85 -6.07
C TRP A 51 2.68 -31.30 -4.63
N LYS A 52 3.42 -31.99 -3.73
CA LYS A 52 3.63 -31.53 -2.35
C LYS A 52 4.32 -30.16 -2.29
N LEU A 53 5.34 -29.98 -3.11
CA LEU A 53 6.06 -28.70 -3.20
C LEU A 53 5.15 -27.62 -3.77
N ALA A 54 4.40 -27.94 -4.82
CA ALA A 54 3.46 -27.01 -5.44
C ALA A 54 2.36 -26.55 -4.47
N VAL A 55 1.75 -27.46 -3.72
CA VAL A 55 0.73 -27.14 -2.71
C VAL A 55 1.31 -26.25 -1.60
N VAL A 56 2.48 -26.61 -1.05
CA VAL A 56 3.11 -25.84 0.03
C VAL A 56 3.50 -24.44 -0.45
N THR A 57 4.16 -24.31 -1.60
CA THR A 57 4.61 -23.03 -2.13
C THR A 57 3.44 -22.14 -2.53
N CYS A 58 2.42 -22.67 -3.22
CA CYS A 58 1.24 -21.90 -3.58
C CYS A 58 0.42 -21.50 -2.35
N GLY A 59 0.29 -22.39 -1.36
CA GLY A 59 -0.37 -22.07 -0.08
C GLY A 59 0.36 -20.95 0.67
N ALA A 60 1.69 -21.00 0.74
CA ALA A 60 2.50 -19.93 1.31
C ALA A 60 2.33 -18.61 0.52
N GLY A 61 2.27 -18.67 -0.81
CA GLY A 61 2.03 -17.51 -1.67
C GLY A 61 0.68 -16.84 -1.40
N VAL A 62 -0.41 -17.62 -1.29
CA VAL A 62 -1.74 -17.10 -0.93
C VAL A 62 -1.70 -16.46 0.47
N PHE A 63 -1.10 -17.13 1.44
CA PHE A 63 -1.01 -16.62 2.81
C PHE A 63 -0.24 -15.30 2.87
N ILE A 64 0.92 -15.23 2.22
CA ILE A 64 1.74 -14.01 2.16
C ILE A 64 0.97 -12.88 1.47
N ALA A 65 0.30 -13.15 0.34
CA ALA A 65 -0.50 -12.15 -0.35
C ALA A 65 -1.62 -11.59 0.54
N ALA A 66 -2.30 -12.44 1.31
CA ALA A 66 -3.34 -12.03 2.24
C ALA A 66 -2.78 -11.15 3.38
N VAL A 67 -1.68 -11.57 4.01
CA VAL A 67 -1.00 -10.78 5.05
C VAL A 67 -0.56 -9.42 4.49
N TRP A 68 0.02 -9.40 3.28
CA TRP A 68 0.47 -8.16 2.64
C TRP A 68 -0.70 -7.21 2.36
N PHE A 69 -1.82 -7.74 1.88
CA PHE A 69 -3.02 -6.97 1.64
C PHE A 69 -3.54 -6.29 2.92
N LEU A 70 -3.55 -7.00 4.05
CA LEU A 70 -3.98 -6.43 5.34
C LEU A 70 -3.06 -5.30 5.82
N ILE A 71 -1.74 -5.49 5.70
CA ILE A 71 -0.74 -4.47 6.07
C ILE A 71 -0.93 -3.21 5.21
N GLN A 72 -1.05 -3.40 3.90
CA GLN A 72 -1.28 -2.33 2.92
C GLN A 72 -2.58 -1.57 3.18
N TRP A 73 -3.67 -2.30 3.40
CA TRP A 73 -4.97 -1.72 3.72
C TRP A 73 -4.88 -0.83 4.96
N ARG A 74 -4.26 -1.33 6.04
CA ARG A 74 -4.07 -0.56 7.27
C ARG A 74 -3.21 0.69 7.06
N ALA A 75 -2.15 0.60 6.27
CA ALA A 75 -1.31 1.74 5.94
C ALA A 75 -2.08 2.81 5.17
N ILE A 76 -2.85 2.42 4.15
CA ILE A 76 -3.68 3.34 3.36
C ILE A 76 -4.69 4.08 4.26
N VAL A 77 -5.42 3.35 5.09
CA VAL A 77 -6.41 3.94 6.03
C VAL A 77 -5.75 4.95 6.98
N ASN A 78 -4.56 4.66 7.49
CA ASN A 78 -3.83 5.58 8.35
C ASN A 78 -3.38 6.84 7.62
N ILE A 79 -2.89 6.70 6.38
CA ILE A 79 -2.48 7.84 5.56
C ILE A 79 -3.69 8.74 5.27
N GLU A 80 -4.85 8.18 4.91
CA GLU A 80 -6.07 8.96 4.69
C GLU A 80 -6.52 9.70 5.96
N ARG A 81 -6.40 9.07 7.13
CA ARG A 81 -6.69 9.72 8.42
C ARG A 81 -5.72 10.88 8.67
N LEU A 82 -4.42 10.70 8.42
CA LEU A 82 -3.42 11.75 8.59
C LEU A 82 -3.65 12.93 7.63
N GLU A 83 -4.05 12.66 6.38
CA GLU A 83 -4.39 13.71 5.41
C GLU A 83 -5.61 14.51 5.84
N LYS A 84 -6.66 13.85 6.34
CA LYS A 84 -7.83 14.55 6.88
C LYS A 84 -7.47 15.42 8.08
N THR A 85 -6.58 14.96 8.95
CA THR A 85 -6.12 15.74 10.11
C THR A 85 -5.25 16.92 9.69
N ALA A 86 -4.31 16.71 8.76
CA ALA A 86 -3.47 17.77 8.22
C ALA A 86 -4.31 18.85 7.52
N ALA A 87 -5.27 18.45 6.69
CA ALA A 87 -6.17 19.39 6.01
C ALA A 87 -7.04 20.19 7.00
N LYS A 88 -7.47 19.58 8.11
CA LYS A 88 -8.19 20.29 9.19
C LYS A 88 -7.31 21.32 9.89
N LEU A 89 -6.08 20.95 10.27
CA LEU A 89 -5.14 21.88 10.89
C LEU A 89 -4.76 23.02 9.94
N GLU A 90 -4.54 22.70 8.65
CA GLU A 90 -4.19 23.70 7.64
C GLU A 90 -5.30 24.74 7.52
N ARG A 91 -6.57 24.32 7.48
CA ARG A 91 -7.72 25.24 7.50
C ARG A 91 -7.74 26.11 8.77
N GLN A 92 -7.41 25.54 9.93
CA GLN A 92 -7.36 26.30 11.18
C GLN A 92 -6.23 27.35 11.16
N VAL A 93 -5.03 26.99 10.68
CA VAL A 93 -3.91 27.93 10.54
C VAL A 93 -4.25 29.07 9.58
N LEU A 94 -4.81 28.72 8.42
CA LEU A 94 -5.23 29.70 7.41
C LEU A 94 -6.29 30.66 7.95
N GLN A 95 -7.23 30.19 8.76
CA GLN A 95 -8.26 31.05 9.38
C GLN A 95 -7.68 31.96 10.47
N SER A 96 -6.70 31.49 11.23
CA SER A 96 -6.11 32.27 12.34
C SER A 96 -5.09 33.31 11.88
N ASP A 97 -4.38 33.07 10.77
CA ASP A 97 -3.15 33.81 10.42
C ASP A 97 -3.02 34.08 8.89
N ALA A 98 -4.14 34.20 8.17
CA ALA A 98 -4.17 34.42 6.71
C ALA A 98 -3.24 35.55 6.23
N ALA A 99 -3.16 36.65 7.00
CA ALA A 99 -2.34 37.82 6.68
C ALA A 99 -0.83 37.54 6.79
N LYS A 100 -0.41 36.59 7.64
CA LYS A 100 1.02 36.24 7.86
C LYS A 100 1.59 35.42 6.71
N TYR A 101 0.77 34.60 6.07
CA TYR A 101 1.20 33.68 5.02
C TYR A 101 0.95 34.20 3.59
N GLY A 102 0.40 35.41 3.43
CA GLY A 102 0.19 36.05 2.12
C GLY A 102 -0.71 35.26 1.17
N LEU A 103 -1.50 34.32 1.70
CA LEU A 103 -2.37 33.43 0.93
C LEU A 103 -3.71 34.11 0.71
N SER A 104 -3.97 34.54 -0.54
CA SER A 104 -5.33 34.94 -0.92
C SER A 104 -6.26 33.71 -0.84
N PRO A 105 -7.41 33.81 -0.16
CA PRO A 105 -8.37 32.71 -0.03
C PRO A 105 -8.73 32.06 -1.37
N GLU A 106 -8.75 32.83 -2.46
CA GLU A 106 -9.12 32.39 -3.81
C GLU A 106 -8.13 31.40 -4.44
N VAL A 107 -6.83 31.60 -4.27
CA VAL A 107 -5.78 30.76 -4.88
C VAL A 107 -5.78 29.34 -4.32
N ASN A 108 -6.08 29.18 -3.03
CA ASN A 108 -6.11 27.87 -2.37
C ASN A 108 -7.39 27.07 -2.70
N THR A 109 -8.47 27.75 -3.08
CA THR A 109 -9.69 27.09 -3.58
C THR A 109 -9.52 26.53 -4.99
N GLU A 110 -8.82 27.25 -5.87
CA GLU A 110 -8.58 26.80 -7.25
C GLU A 110 -7.61 25.61 -7.29
N ASP A 111 -6.53 25.62 -6.51
CA ASP A 111 -5.54 24.53 -6.49
C ASP A 111 -6.13 23.23 -5.88
N ARG A 112 -7.10 23.35 -4.95
CA ARG A 112 -7.87 22.21 -4.41
C ARG A 112 -8.97 21.71 -5.35
N ALA A 113 -9.59 22.59 -6.14
CA ALA A 113 -10.55 22.19 -7.18
C ALA A 113 -9.84 21.50 -8.37
N GLN A 114 -8.57 21.84 -8.57
CA GLN A 114 -7.68 21.25 -9.56
C GLN A 114 -6.86 20.08 -9.03
N ASP A 115 -7.19 19.55 -7.85
CA ASP A 115 -6.75 18.25 -7.36
C ASP A 115 -7.46 17.17 -8.21
N ARG A 116 -7.02 17.08 -9.47
CA ARG A 116 -7.42 16.03 -10.42
C ARG A 116 -7.33 14.71 -9.70
N PRO A 117 -8.15 13.70 -10.04
CA PRO A 117 -8.01 12.36 -9.50
C PRO A 117 -6.65 11.80 -9.97
N ARG A 118 -5.58 12.14 -9.25
CA ARG A 118 -4.30 11.46 -9.33
C ARG A 118 -4.70 10.04 -9.05
N LEU A 119 -4.64 9.18 -10.07
CA LEU A 119 -4.65 7.73 -9.94
C LEU A 119 -3.57 7.40 -8.92
N THR A 120 -3.96 7.46 -7.66
CA THR A 120 -3.03 7.57 -6.55
C THR A 120 -2.42 6.19 -6.48
N ALA A 121 -1.10 6.08 -6.38
CA ALA A 121 -0.42 4.78 -6.25
C ALA A 121 -1.14 3.86 -5.24
N ARG A 122 -1.79 4.45 -4.23
CA ARG A 122 -2.71 3.84 -3.26
C ARG A 122 -3.86 2.99 -3.81
N ARG A 123 -4.38 3.26 -5.02
CA ARG A 123 -5.40 2.41 -5.66
C ARG A 123 -4.78 1.30 -6.49
N VAL A 124 -3.62 1.53 -7.09
CA VAL A 124 -2.95 0.57 -7.97
C VAL A 124 -2.31 -0.55 -7.14
N VAL A 125 -1.67 -0.19 -6.03
CA VAL A 125 -0.88 -1.16 -5.25
C VAL A 125 -1.72 -2.30 -4.66
N PRO A 126 -2.90 -2.07 -4.03
CA PRO A 126 -3.75 -3.15 -3.54
C PRO A 126 -4.21 -4.09 -4.67
N VAL A 127 -4.50 -3.53 -5.85
CA VAL A 127 -4.92 -4.31 -7.03
C VAL A 127 -3.81 -5.25 -7.48
N CYS A 128 -2.55 -4.78 -7.52
CA CYS A 128 -1.42 -5.65 -7.84
C CYS A 128 -1.29 -6.83 -6.87
N ILE A 129 -1.47 -6.59 -5.56
CA ILE A 129 -1.40 -7.66 -4.55
C ILE A 129 -2.54 -8.65 -4.73
N ILE A 130 -3.76 -8.19 -5.02
CA ILE A 130 -4.91 -9.06 -5.29
C ILE A 130 -4.64 -9.92 -6.52
N ILE A 131 -4.13 -9.36 -7.62
CA ILE A 131 -3.81 -10.10 -8.84
C ILE A 131 -2.79 -11.21 -8.54
N VAL A 132 -1.73 -10.90 -7.80
CA VAL A 132 -0.71 -11.90 -7.41
C VAL A 132 -1.30 -12.95 -6.47
N GLY A 133 -2.14 -12.56 -5.52
CA GLY A 133 -2.86 -13.50 -4.65
C GLY A 133 -3.78 -14.45 -5.42
N LEU A 134 -4.49 -13.95 -6.43
CA LEU A 134 -5.32 -14.74 -7.33
C LEU A 134 -4.48 -15.71 -8.16
N ALA A 135 -3.32 -15.28 -8.66
CA ALA A 135 -2.40 -16.16 -9.38
C ALA A 135 -1.93 -17.33 -8.50
N TRP A 136 -1.57 -17.06 -7.24
CA TRP A 136 -1.22 -18.12 -6.28
C TRP A 136 -2.39 -19.04 -5.96
N LEU A 137 -3.61 -18.50 -5.86
CA LEU A 137 -4.82 -19.27 -5.58
C LEU A 137 -5.19 -20.19 -6.76
N ILE A 138 -5.02 -19.73 -7.98
CA ILE A 138 -5.15 -20.56 -9.20
C ILE A 138 -4.10 -21.67 -9.16
N GLY A 139 -2.83 -21.33 -8.90
CA GLY A 139 -1.75 -22.33 -8.76
C GLY A 139 -2.04 -23.38 -7.69
N LEU A 140 -2.56 -22.96 -6.54
CA LEU A 140 -2.97 -23.86 -5.45
C LEU A 140 -4.12 -24.77 -5.88
N SER A 141 -5.15 -24.20 -6.51
CA SER A 141 -6.31 -24.94 -7.00
C SER A 141 -5.88 -26.02 -8.00
N LEU A 142 -5.07 -25.66 -8.99
CA LEU A 142 -4.52 -26.61 -9.97
C LEU A 142 -3.68 -27.71 -9.29
N SER A 143 -2.87 -27.35 -8.31
CA SER A 143 -2.05 -28.31 -7.55
C SER A 143 -2.90 -29.30 -6.75
N LEU A 144 -4.04 -28.86 -6.22
CA LEU A 144 -5.00 -29.70 -5.52
C LEU A 144 -5.78 -30.61 -6.46
N PHE A 145 -6.18 -30.12 -7.65
CA PHE A 145 -6.85 -30.95 -8.65
C PHE A 145 -5.95 -32.03 -9.25
N CYS A 146 -4.65 -31.77 -9.35
CA CYS A 146 -3.66 -32.73 -9.82
C CYS A 146 -3.14 -33.67 -8.72
N LEU A 147 -3.81 -33.75 -7.55
CA LEU A 147 -3.47 -34.79 -6.57
C LEU A 147 -3.64 -36.15 -7.24
N PRO A 148 -2.59 -36.99 -7.30
CA PRO A 148 -2.80 -38.38 -7.67
C PRO A 148 -3.79 -38.97 -6.65
N ALA A 149 -4.90 -39.52 -7.14
CA ALA A 149 -5.79 -40.32 -6.32
C ALA A 149 -4.95 -41.43 -5.69
N ALA A 150 -4.69 -41.29 -4.38
CA ALA A 150 -3.90 -42.22 -3.60
C ALA A 150 -4.63 -43.56 -3.45
#